data_AF-A0A8H4KDE2-F1
#
_entry.id   AF-A0A8H4KDE2-F1
#
_cell.length_a   1.000
_cell.length_b   1.000
_cell.length_c   1.000
_cell.angle_alpha   90.00
_cell.angle_beta   90.00
_cell.angle_gamma   90.00
#
_symmetry.space_group_name_H-M   'P 1'
#
loop_
_entity.id
_entity.type
_entity.pdbx_description
1 polymer ?
#
loop_
_entity_poly.entity_id
_entity_poly.type
_entity_poly.pdbx_seq_one_letter_code
_entity_poly.pdbx_strand_id
1 'polypeptide(L)'
;LIKTIKSYGKLGPNKIRQNAPHPHQANLDPSGRYFAVNDLGTDSVLTIDSKDDAYTLADNIRVEAGCGPRHGVFYPRGAEKATHYIIGCELSNQALVYKVTYKKDTLAFKLHQSISTFGKDLPAENITAAAVGEVILAPNNKDLYISNRLTGGDYDSIAHFTVANCGTLTYEEGVKSWGQLPRMISFSDSAEHVFVGNQNGTLGLVALKRGKDGKLGETYVSSLNNTNFGDPEFGPSFVQQLVL
;
A
#
# COMPACT_ATOMS: atom_id res chain seq x y z
N LEU A 1 -2.80 -17.87 23.29
CA LEU A 1 -4.24 -18.07 23.04
C LEU A 1 -4.55 -17.50 21.65
N ILE A 2 -5.21 -18.24 20.76
CA ILE A 2 -5.60 -17.69 19.44
C ILE A 2 -6.86 -16.85 19.63
N LYS A 3 -6.86 -15.61 19.14
CA LYS A 3 -8.04 -14.72 19.14
C LYS A 3 -8.55 -14.56 17.72
N THR A 4 -9.87 -14.65 17.55
CA THR A 4 -10.54 -14.46 16.27
C THR A 4 -11.38 -13.20 16.33
N ILE A 5 -11.13 -12.26 15.43
CA ILE A 5 -11.90 -11.03 15.29
C ILE A 5 -12.64 -11.12 13.97
N LYS A 6 -13.97 -11.05 14.02
CA LYS A 6 -14.79 -11.13 12.81
C LYS A 6 -14.86 -9.75 12.15
N SER A 7 -14.42 -9.66 10.91
CA SER A 7 -14.74 -8.50 10.08
C SER A 7 -16.23 -8.49 9.75
N TYR A 8 -16.86 -7.34 9.95
CA TYR A 8 -18.29 -7.12 9.74
C TYR A 8 -18.47 -5.90 8.85
N GLY A 9 -19.65 -5.76 8.25
CA GLY A 9 -19.97 -4.59 7.43
C GLY A 9 -20.65 -4.95 6.12
N LYS A 10 -21.08 -3.91 5.41
CA LYS A 10 -21.65 -4.04 4.07
C LYS A 10 -20.52 -4.39 3.09
N LEU A 11 -20.73 -5.42 2.29
CA LEU A 11 -19.83 -5.76 1.19
C LEU A 11 -19.77 -4.62 0.15
N GLY A 12 -18.61 -4.47 -0.46
CA GLY A 12 -18.40 -3.51 -1.54
C GLY A 12 -19.18 -3.85 -2.83
N PRO A 13 -19.21 -2.93 -3.81
CA PRO A 13 -19.99 -3.08 -5.02
C PRO A 13 -19.47 -4.16 -5.99
N ASN A 14 -18.17 -4.48 -5.96
CA ASN A 14 -17.58 -5.45 -6.89
C ASN A 14 -17.94 -6.89 -6.48
N LYS A 15 -18.95 -7.48 -7.13
CA LYS A 15 -19.49 -8.80 -6.76
C LYS A 15 -18.51 -9.96 -6.88
N ILE A 16 -17.42 -9.81 -7.63
CA ILE A 16 -16.41 -10.86 -7.78
C ILE A 16 -15.32 -10.69 -6.72
N ARG A 17 -14.82 -9.46 -6.54
CA ARG A 17 -13.69 -9.15 -5.66
C ARG A 17 -14.09 -8.86 -4.21
N GLN A 18 -15.37 -8.55 -3.96
CA GLN A 18 -15.92 -8.11 -2.68
C GLN A 18 -17.15 -8.96 -2.30
N ASN A 19 -17.10 -10.26 -2.58
CA ASN A 19 -18.17 -11.22 -2.25
C ASN A 19 -18.20 -11.69 -0.79
N ALA A 20 -17.15 -11.37 -0.02
CA ALA A 20 -16.97 -11.67 1.39
C ALA A 20 -16.02 -10.62 1.99
N PRO A 21 -15.89 -10.52 3.32
CA PRO A 21 -14.78 -9.80 3.95
C PRO A 21 -13.43 -10.36 3.51
N HIS A 22 -12.50 -9.48 3.17
CA HIS A 22 -11.14 -9.79 2.72
C HIS A 22 -10.12 -8.87 3.41
N PRO A 23 -9.86 -9.05 4.73
CA PRO A 23 -8.78 -8.35 5.43
C PRO A 23 -7.43 -8.61 4.75
N HIS A 24 -6.71 -7.55 4.39
CA HIS A 24 -5.51 -7.66 3.56
C HIS A 24 -4.23 -7.20 4.25
N GLN A 25 -4.30 -6.25 5.19
CA GLN A 25 -3.15 -5.82 5.99
C GLN A 25 -3.59 -5.36 7.36
N ALA A 26 -2.81 -5.67 8.40
CA ALA A 26 -2.96 -5.16 9.75
C ALA A 26 -1.72 -4.35 10.14
N ASN A 27 -1.87 -3.03 10.30
CA ASN A 27 -0.80 -2.12 10.65
C ASN A 27 -0.89 -1.71 12.11
N LEU A 28 0.16 -1.94 12.89
CA LEU A 28 0.28 -1.41 14.24
C LEU A 28 0.54 0.10 14.18
N ASP A 29 -0.25 0.87 14.91
CA ASP A 29 -0.08 2.30 15.02
C ASP A 29 1.19 2.64 15.82
N PRO A 30 1.77 3.85 15.64
CA PRO A 30 3.03 4.18 16.29
C PRO A 30 2.98 4.24 17.84
N SER A 31 1.80 4.33 18.45
CA SER A 31 1.64 4.21 19.90
C SER A 31 1.76 2.78 20.43
N GLY A 32 1.73 1.78 19.54
CA GLY A 32 1.80 0.36 19.88
C GLY A 32 0.50 -0.24 20.43
N ARG A 33 -0.62 0.47 20.35
CA ARG A 33 -1.90 0.05 20.96
C ARG A 33 -2.97 -0.35 19.96
N TYR A 34 -3.06 0.33 18.83
CA TYR A 34 -4.14 0.14 17.87
C TYR A 34 -3.63 -0.51 16.61
N PHE A 35 -4.39 -1.45 16.05
CA PHE A 35 -4.18 -1.94 14.70
C PHE A 35 -5.21 -1.34 13.76
N ALA A 36 -4.77 -0.77 12.63
CA ALA A 36 -5.62 -0.47 11.49
C ALA A 36 -5.59 -1.66 10.52
N VAL A 37 -6.74 -2.28 10.28
CA VAL A 37 -6.88 -3.44 9.41
C VAL A 37 -7.69 -3.07 8.18
N ASN A 38 -7.05 -3.07 7.02
CA ASN A 38 -7.70 -2.78 5.75
C ASN A 38 -8.47 -4.02 5.28
N ASP A 39 -9.78 -3.90 5.06
CA ASP A 39 -10.62 -4.95 4.52
C ASP A 39 -11.12 -4.56 3.13
N LEU A 40 -10.56 -5.23 2.12
CA LEU A 40 -10.89 -5.03 0.72
C LEU A 40 -12.36 -5.35 0.46
N GLY A 41 -12.86 -6.42 1.06
CA GLY A 41 -14.18 -6.98 0.79
C GLY A 41 -15.32 -6.13 1.33
N THR A 42 -15.11 -5.50 2.47
CA THR A 42 -16.09 -4.63 3.13
C THR A 42 -15.84 -3.15 2.91
N ASP A 43 -14.92 -2.74 2.02
CA ASP A 43 -14.52 -1.33 1.81
C ASP A 43 -14.38 -0.59 3.16
N SER A 44 -13.56 -1.13 4.05
CA SER A 44 -13.41 -0.54 5.37
C SER A 44 -12.04 -0.70 5.99
N VAL A 45 -11.79 0.11 7.03
CA VAL A 45 -10.64 0.00 7.92
C VAL A 45 -11.17 -0.30 9.31
N LEU A 46 -10.87 -1.50 9.82
CA LEU A 46 -11.19 -1.88 11.18
C LEU A 46 -10.11 -1.34 12.10
N THR A 47 -10.50 -0.83 13.27
CA THR A 47 -9.55 -0.49 14.33
C THR A 47 -9.67 -1.53 15.44
N ILE A 48 -8.56 -2.14 15.82
CA ILE A 48 -8.49 -3.10 16.94
C ILE A 48 -7.68 -2.47 18.06
N ASP A 49 -8.21 -2.42 19.27
CA ASP A 49 -7.51 -2.00 20.48
C ASP A 49 -6.85 -3.22 21.15
N SER A 50 -5.52 -3.24 21.22
CA SER A 50 -4.73 -4.32 21.83
C SER A 50 -4.54 -4.17 23.34
N LYS A 51 -5.14 -3.13 23.95
CA LYS A 51 -5.02 -2.86 25.39
C LYS A 51 -5.24 -4.12 26.23
N ASP A 52 -4.36 -4.32 27.22
CA ASP A 52 -4.42 -5.42 28.18
C ASP A 52 -4.47 -6.82 27.50
N ASP A 53 -3.81 -6.94 26.34
CA ASP A 53 -3.82 -8.13 25.48
C ASP A 53 -5.23 -8.49 25.01
N ALA A 54 -6.23 -7.60 25.06
CA ALA A 54 -7.64 -7.91 24.81
C ALA A 54 -7.99 -8.07 23.32
N TYR A 55 -7.38 -7.27 22.43
CA TYR A 55 -7.64 -7.19 20.99
C TYR A 55 -9.13 -7.07 20.65
N THR A 56 -9.74 -6.00 21.14
CA THR A 56 -11.16 -5.72 20.90
C THR A 56 -11.33 -4.88 19.65
N LEU A 57 -12.35 -5.20 18.87
CA LEU A 57 -12.76 -4.41 17.72
C LEU A 57 -13.37 -3.09 18.21
N ALA A 58 -12.64 -2.00 17.98
CA ALA A 58 -12.94 -0.67 18.49
C ALA A 58 -13.79 0.15 17.52
N ASP A 59 -13.54 0.05 16.21
CA ASP A 59 -14.30 0.75 15.18
C ASP A 59 -14.19 0.06 13.81
N ASN A 60 -15.06 0.43 12.89
CA ASN A 60 -15.09 -0.03 11.51
C ASN A 60 -15.43 1.13 10.58
N ILE A 61 -14.39 1.79 10.09
CA ILE A 61 -14.50 3.00 9.28
C ILE A 61 -14.72 2.62 7.82
N ARG A 62 -15.84 3.04 7.25
CA ARG A 62 -16.13 2.90 5.82
C ARG A 62 -15.24 3.82 4.99
N VAL A 63 -14.58 3.24 3.98
CA VAL A 63 -13.98 4.00 2.88
C VAL A 63 -14.97 4.11 1.71
N GLU A 64 -14.58 4.86 0.68
CA GLU A 64 -15.38 5.01 -0.54
C GLU A 64 -15.73 3.64 -1.14
N ALA A 65 -16.98 3.49 -1.60
CA ALA A 65 -17.46 2.22 -2.13
C ALA A 65 -16.72 1.86 -3.42
N GLY A 66 -16.18 0.63 -3.48
CA GLY A 66 -15.36 0.17 -4.60
C GLY A 66 -13.89 0.56 -4.49
N CYS A 67 -13.44 1.13 -3.37
CA CYS A 67 -12.02 1.34 -3.10
C CYS A 67 -11.26 0.00 -3.05
N GLY A 68 -11.77 -0.96 -2.27
CA GLY A 68 -11.04 -2.18 -1.94
C GLY A 68 -9.70 -1.85 -1.26
N PRO A 69 -9.70 -1.30 -0.03
CA PRO A 69 -8.47 -0.89 0.65
C PRO A 69 -7.57 -2.11 0.85
N ARG A 70 -6.33 -2.02 0.36
CA ARG A 70 -5.39 -3.13 0.36
C ARG A 70 -4.32 -2.92 1.42
N HIS A 71 -3.32 -2.10 1.10
CA HIS A 71 -2.23 -1.76 2.01
C HIS A 71 -2.28 -0.27 2.37
N GLY A 72 -1.69 0.07 3.50
CA GLY A 72 -1.60 1.43 3.98
C GLY A 72 -0.46 1.62 4.98
N VAL A 73 -0.22 2.86 5.35
CA VAL A 73 0.91 3.26 6.19
C VAL A 73 0.53 4.45 7.05
N PHE A 74 0.95 4.41 8.31
CA PHE A 74 0.85 5.55 9.22
C PHE A 74 1.91 6.60 8.92
N TYR A 75 1.51 7.87 9.01
CA TYR A 75 2.37 9.02 8.80
C TYR A 75 2.29 10.00 9.98
N PRO A 76 3.41 10.62 10.40
CA PRO A 76 4.77 10.33 9.94
C PRO A 76 5.31 9.04 10.56
N ARG A 77 6.21 8.37 9.83
CA ARG A 77 6.97 7.24 10.31
C ARG A 77 7.89 7.68 11.47
N GLY A 78 7.94 6.87 12.51
CA GLY A 78 8.84 7.05 13.66
C GLY A 78 8.38 8.07 14.71
N ALA A 79 7.18 8.65 14.55
CA ALA A 79 6.57 9.46 15.61
C ALA A 79 5.89 8.59 16.67
N GLU A 80 5.67 9.12 17.86
CA GLU A 80 4.92 8.41 18.93
C GLU A 80 3.43 8.25 18.59
N LYS A 81 2.89 9.14 17.76
CA LYS A 81 1.51 9.12 17.28
C LYS A 81 1.45 9.53 15.82
N ALA A 82 0.63 8.82 15.05
CA ALA A 82 0.35 9.19 13.68
C ALA A 82 -0.56 10.42 13.60
N THR A 83 -0.34 11.28 12.62
CA THR A 83 -1.29 12.34 12.25
C THR A 83 -2.16 11.93 11.07
N HIS A 84 -1.68 11.00 10.25
CA HIS A 84 -2.38 10.52 9.06
C HIS A 84 -2.23 9.01 8.87
N TYR A 85 -3.14 8.45 8.09
CA TYR A 85 -3.07 7.09 7.56
C TYR A 85 -3.35 7.14 6.06
N ILE A 86 -2.42 6.61 5.27
CA ILE A 86 -2.46 6.64 3.81
C ILE A 86 -2.76 5.23 3.32
N ILE A 87 -3.75 5.07 2.44
CA ILE A 87 -4.27 3.76 2.01
C ILE A 87 -4.25 3.69 0.48
N GLY A 88 -3.78 2.58 -0.07
CA GLY A 88 -3.94 2.23 -1.47
C GLY A 88 -5.23 1.43 -1.69
N CYS A 89 -6.11 1.95 -2.54
CA CYS A 89 -7.33 1.30 -2.99
C CYS A 89 -7.04 0.40 -4.20
N GLU A 90 -7.09 -0.92 -4.01
CA GLU A 90 -6.78 -1.90 -5.06
C GLU A 90 -7.73 -1.80 -6.25
N LEU A 91 -9.01 -1.53 -6.02
CA LEU A 91 -10.03 -1.64 -7.06
C LEU A 91 -10.32 -0.31 -7.75
N SER A 92 -10.10 0.83 -7.07
CA SER A 92 -10.37 2.16 -7.63
C SER A 92 -9.12 2.89 -8.12
N ASN A 93 -7.93 2.34 -7.90
CA ASN A 93 -6.64 2.97 -8.26
C ASN A 93 -6.47 4.37 -7.65
N GLN A 94 -6.88 4.51 -6.39
CA GLN A 94 -6.74 5.74 -5.60
C GLN A 94 -5.82 5.52 -4.40
N ALA A 95 -5.13 6.58 -4.00
CA ALA A 95 -4.58 6.73 -2.66
C ALA A 95 -5.51 7.61 -1.83
N LEU A 96 -5.98 7.10 -0.70
CA LEU A 96 -6.78 7.85 0.28
C LEU A 96 -5.90 8.28 1.43
N VAL A 97 -5.94 9.57 1.78
CA VAL A 97 -5.28 10.12 2.96
C VAL A 97 -6.34 10.44 3.99
N TYR A 98 -6.21 9.86 5.18
CA TYR A 98 -7.05 10.17 6.33
C TYR A 98 -6.24 10.91 7.39
N LYS A 99 -6.82 11.96 7.96
CA LYS A 99 -6.38 12.50 9.26
C LYS A 99 -6.75 11.52 10.36
N VAL A 100 -5.80 11.24 11.23
CA VAL A 100 -5.95 10.34 12.38
C VAL A 100 -6.05 11.17 13.66
N THR A 101 -7.02 10.83 14.50
CA THR A 101 -7.16 11.40 15.85
C THR A 101 -7.27 10.28 16.87
N TYR A 102 -6.41 10.33 17.87
CA TYR A 102 -6.41 9.37 18.98
C TYR A 102 -7.53 9.70 19.94
N LYS A 103 -8.50 8.79 20.06
CA LYS A 103 -9.53 8.83 21.10
C LYS A 103 -9.14 7.89 22.23
N LYS A 104 -9.96 7.86 23.30
CA LYS A 104 -9.69 7.07 24.51
C LYS A 104 -9.54 5.55 24.21
N ASP A 105 -10.32 5.09 23.26
CA ASP A 105 -10.64 3.68 22.99
C ASP A 105 -10.65 3.34 21.50
N THR A 106 -10.30 4.27 20.61
CA THR A 106 -10.20 4.02 19.17
C THR A 106 -9.33 5.07 18.46
N LEU A 107 -9.08 4.85 17.17
CA LEU A 107 -8.58 5.84 16.23
C LEU A 107 -9.75 6.36 15.40
N ALA A 108 -9.89 7.68 15.31
CA ALA A 108 -10.84 8.30 14.40
C ALA A 108 -10.13 8.71 13.11
N PHE A 109 -10.79 8.44 11.98
CA PHE A 109 -10.27 8.73 10.64
C PHE A 109 -11.21 9.73 9.96
N LYS A 110 -10.65 10.82 9.42
CA LYS A 110 -11.38 11.78 8.60
C LYS A 110 -10.68 11.92 7.26
N LEU A 111 -11.41 11.63 6.18
CA LEU A 111 -10.86 11.75 4.83
C LEU A 111 -10.34 13.18 4.61
N HIS A 112 -9.08 13.27 4.21
CA HIS A 112 -8.35 14.52 3.95
C HIS A 112 -8.08 14.69 2.46
N GLN A 113 -7.80 13.60 1.73
CA GLN A 113 -7.55 13.62 0.30
C GLN A 113 -7.88 12.27 -0.35
N SER A 114 -8.31 12.31 -1.62
CA SER A 114 -8.25 11.18 -2.56
C SER A 114 -7.46 11.62 -3.78
N ILE A 115 -6.56 10.79 -4.27
CA ILE A 115 -5.73 11.08 -5.45
C ILE A 115 -5.47 9.81 -6.27
N SER A 116 -5.48 9.94 -7.60
CA SER A 116 -5.16 8.85 -8.53
C SER A 116 -3.72 8.36 -8.37
N THR A 117 -3.50 7.05 -8.50
CA THR A 117 -2.16 6.43 -8.54
C THR A 117 -1.48 6.49 -9.91
N PHE A 118 -2.15 7.08 -10.90
CA PHE A 118 -1.65 7.26 -12.27
C PHE A 118 -1.43 8.74 -12.65
N GLY A 119 -1.58 9.65 -11.68
CA GLY A 119 -1.57 11.08 -11.95
C GLY A 119 -2.77 11.52 -12.81
N LYS A 120 -2.70 12.75 -13.34
CA LYS A 120 -3.74 13.35 -14.19
C LYS A 120 -3.59 13.04 -15.68
N ASP A 121 -2.36 12.77 -16.13
CA ASP A 121 -2.00 12.81 -17.56
C ASP A 121 -1.59 11.42 -18.12
N LEU A 122 -1.55 10.36 -17.31
CA LEU A 122 -1.08 9.02 -17.70
C LEU A 122 -1.96 7.89 -17.15
N PRO A 123 -3.25 7.78 -17.53
CA PRO A 123 -4.05 6.63 -17.12
C PRO A 123 -3.40 5.33 -17.63
N ALA A 124 -3.49 4.25 -16.85
CA ALA A 124 -3.12 2.92 -17.32
C ALA A 124 -3.79 2.61 -18.66
N GLU A 125 -3.06 1.96 -19.57
CA GLU A 125 -3.60 1.50 -20.87
C GLU A 125 -4.85 0.63 -20.67
N ASN A 126 -4.88 -0.15 -19.59
CA ASN A 126 -6.06 -0.89 -19.13
C ASN A 126 -6.49 -0.48 -17.73
N ILE A 127 -7.01 0.74 -17.58
CA ILE A 127 -7.47 1.28 -16.30
C ILE A 127 -8.55 0.41 -15.61
N THR A 128 -9.33 -0.35 -16.36
CA THR A 128 -10.37 -1.23 -15.81
C THR A 128 -9.82 -2.50 -15.18
N ALA A 129 -8.65 -2.97 -15.61
CA ALA A 129 -7.96 -4.11 -15.02
C ALA A 129 -6.90 -3.70 -13.99
N ALA A 130 -6.39 -2.47 -14.10
CA ALA A 130 -5.35 -1.94 -13.23
C ALA A 130 -5.74 -2.05 -11.76
N ALA A 131 -4.75 -2.41 -10.93
CA ALA A 131 -4.97 -2.64 -9.52
C ALA A 131 -3.77 -2.22 -8.67
N VAL A 132 -4.00 -1.42 -7.63
CA VAL A 132 -2.95 -1.05 -6.67
C VAL A 132 -2.40 -2.30 -5.96
N GLY A 133 -1.08 -2.34 -5.82
CA GLY A 133 -0.35 -3.31 -5.03
C GLY A 133 0.02 -2.71 -3.67
N GLU A 134 1.27 -2.33 -3.53
CA GLU A 134 1.89 -1.97 -2.26
C GLU A 134 1.90 -0.46 -2.02
N VAL A 135 1.99 -0.04 -0.75
CA VAL A 135 2.19 1.37 -0.36
C VAL A 135 3.35 1.44 0.64
N ILE A 136 4.45 2.12 0.29
CA ILE A 136 5.60 2.32 1.19
C ILE A 136 5.93 3.80 1.37
N LEU A 137 6.22 4.18 2.62
CA LEU A 137 6.66 5.53 3.00
C LEU A 137 8.17 5.54 3.28
N ALA A 138 8.89 6.42 2.60
CA ALA A 138 10.33 6.56 2.77
C ALA A 138 10.68 7.05 4.18
N PRO A 139 11.84 6.65 4.73
CA PRO A 139 12.29 7.09 6.07
C PRO A 139 12.41 8.61 6.24
N ASN A 140 12.58 9.36 5.14
CA ASN A 140 12.65 10.81 5.18
C ASN A 140 11.28 11.49 5.39
N ASN A 141 10.17 10.74 5.45
CA ASN A 141 8.79 11.25 5.57
C ASN A 141 8.37 12.23 4.47
N LYS A 142 9.05 12.20 3.32
CA LYS A 142 8.79 13.11 2.19
C LYS A 142 8.35 12.40 0.92
N ASP A 143 8.67 11.10 0.79
CA ASP A 143 8.37 10.33 -0.42
C ASP A 143 7.54 9.11 -0.10
N LEU A 144 6.51 8.88 -0.91
CA LEU A 144 5.64 7.71 -0.86
C LEU A 144 5.66 7.03 -2.23
N TYR A 145 5.71 5.71 -2.24
CA TYR A 145 5.65 4.92 -3.47
C TYR A 145 4.48 3.94 -3.42
N ILE A 146 3.80 3.82 -4.56
CA ILE A 146 2.68 2.91 -4.72
C ILE A 146 2.91 2.07 -5.97
N SER A 147 2.89 0.74 -5.85
CA SER A 147 2.95 -0.12 -7.03
C SER A 147 1.57 -0.29 -7.66
N ASN A 148 1.51 -0.28 -8.99
CA ASN A 148 0.30 -0.52 -9.77
C ASN A 148 0.51 -1.75 -10.65
N ARG A 149 -0.48 -2.63 -10.69
CA ARG A 149 -0.45 -3.89 -11.44
C ARG A 149 -1.45 -3.85 -12.58
N LEU A 150 -1.29 -4.73 -13.57
CA LEU A 150 -2.26 -4.92 -14.67
C LEU A 150 -2.52 -3.63 -15.46
N THR A 151 -1.48 -2.84 -15.67
CA THR A 151 -1.57 -1.51 -16.29
C THR A 151 -1.75 -1.55 -17.81
N GLY A 152 -1.48 -2.70 -18.45
CA GLY A 152 -1.80 -3.00 -19.85
C GLY A 152 -0.59 -3.20 -20.78
N GLY A 153 0.59 -2.69 -20.41
CA GLY A 153 1.81 -2.81 -21.22
C GLY A 153 2.73 -3.97 -20.82
N ASP A 154 3.91 -4.01 -21.44
CA ASP A 154 4.98 -4.99 -21.14
C ASP A 154 5.48 -4.88 -19.70
N TYR A 155 5.36 -3.69 -19.11
CA TYR A 155 5.75 -3.40 -17.75
C TYR A 155 4.63 -2.70 -17.00
N ASP A 156 4.46 -3.10 -15.75
CA ASP A 156 3.64 -2.38 -14.78
C ASP A 156 4.40 -1.18 -14.19
N SER A 157 3.80 -0.46 -13.25
CA SER A 157 4.35 0.82 -12.79
C SER A 157 4.48 0.98 -11.28
N ILE A 158 5.33 1.91 -10.88
CA ILE A 158 5.48 2.40 -9.52
C ILE A 158 5.28 3.91 -9.57
N ALA A 159 4.26 4.40 -8.87
CA ALA A 159 3.98 5.81 -8.72
C ALA A 159 4.79 6.37 -7.54
N HIS A 160 5.37 7.56 -7.74
CA HIS A 160 6.03 8.35 -6.71
C HIS A 160 5.19 9.58 -6.38
N PHE A 161 5.04 9.83 -5.08
CA PHE A 161 4.40 11.01 -4.54
C PHE A 161 5.32 11.71 -3.55
N THR A 162 5.28 13.04 -3.54
CA THR A 162 5.77 13.82 -2.39
C THR A 162 4.68 13.94 -1.32
N VAL A 163 5.09 13.95 -0.05
CA VAL A 163 4.22 14.07 1.12
C VAL A 163 4.52 15.38 1.84
N ALA A 164 3.55 16.28 1.89
CA ALA A 164 3.64 17.49 2.69
C ALA A 164 3.45 17.20 4.18
N ASN A 165 3.93 18.07 5.07
CA ASN A 165 3.78 17.93 6.53
C ASN A 165 2.32 17.79 6.99
N CYS A 166 1.38 18.35 6.23
CA CYS A 166 -0.06 18.23 6.48
C CYS A 166 -0.68 16.92 5.93
N GLY A 167 0.13 15.96 5.49
CA GLY A 167 -0.27 14.67 4.96
C GLY A 167 -0.69 14.68 3.48
N THR A 168 -0.81 15.85 2.85
CA THR A 168 -1.20 15.95 1.44
C THR A 168 -0.16 15.32 0.53
N LEU A 169 -0.62 14.46 -0.38
CA LEU A 169 0.17 13.84 -1.44
C LEU A 169 0.13 14.67 -2.72
N THR A 170 1.27 14.81 -3.38
CA THR A 170 1.39 15.32 -4.74
C THR A 170 1.99 14.24 -5.61
N TYR A 171 1.33 13.89 -6.71
CA TYR A 171 1.87 12.94 -7.68
C TYR A 171 3.03 13.58 -8.44
N GLU A 172 4.17 12.89 -8.49
CA GLU A 172 5.37 13.35 -9.19
C GLU A 172 5.55 12.63 -10.53
N GLU A 173 5.64 11.30 -10.48
CA GLU A 173 5.94 10.48 -11.65
C GLU A 173 5.49 9.01 -11.49
N GLY A 174 5.47 8.30 -12.61
CA GLY A 174 5.33 6.85 -12.66
C GLY A 174 6.50 6.26 -13.42
N VAL A 175 7.19 5.29 -12.83
CA VAL A 175 8.30 4.56 -13.47
C VAL A 175 7.93 3.11 -13.71
N LYS A 176 8.60 2.47 -14.67
CA LYS A 176 8.41 1.04 -14.97
C LYS A 176 8.84 0.19 -13.78
N SER A 177 8.06 -0.84 -13.46
CA SER A 177 8.47 -1.88 -12.51
C SER A 177 9.46 -2.88 -13.11
N TRP A 178 9.69 -2.80 -14.44
CA TRP A 178 10.55 -3.69 -15.22
C TRP A 178 10.14 -5.17 -15.17
N GLY A 179 8.86 -5.41 -14.86
CA GLY A 179 8.18 -6.69 -14.98
C GLY A 179 6.68 -6.44 -14.88
N GLN A 180 5.92 -7.47 -14.52
CA GLN A 180 4.48 -7.39 -14.38
C GLN A 180 4.06 -7.86 -12.98
N LEU A 181 2.91 -7.37 -12.53
CA LEU A 181 2.35 -7.66 -11.22
C LEU A 181 3.32 -7.36 -10.05
N PRO A 182 3.85 -6.12 -9.92
CA PRO A 182 4.67 -5.70 -8.78
C PRO A 182 3.82 -5.68 -7.50
N ARG A 183 3.61 -6.83 -6.88
CA ARG A 183 2.62 -7.02 -5.80
C ARG A 183 3.11 -6.48 -4.45
N MET A 184 4.43 -6.39 -4.30
CA MET A 184 5.14 -5.88 -3.12
C MET A 184 6.39 -5.13 -3.57
N ILE A 185 6.67 -3.99 -2.93
CA ILE A 185 7.92 -3.25 -3.05
C ILE A 185 8.46 -2.96 -1.65
N SER A 186 9.78 -2.83 -1.51
CA SER A 186 10.40 -2.47 -0.24
C SER A 186 11.63 -1.60 -0.44
N PHE A 187 12.00 -0.83 0.57
CA PHE A 187 13.28 -0.14 0.57
C PHE A 187 14.43 -1.10 0.88
N SER A 188 15.64 -0.76 0.42
CA SER A 188 16.87 -1.22 1.06
C SER A 188 17.04 -0.57 2.44
N ASP A 189 17.96 -1.07 3.25
CA ASP A 189 18.23 -0.52 4.59
C ASP A 189 18.56 0.97 4.58
N SER A 190 19.38 1.40 3.60
CA SER A 190 19.73 2.81 3.39
C SER A 190 18.60 3.65 2.75
N ALA A 191 17.53 3.00 2.26
CA ALA A 191 16.50 3.60 1.41
C ALA A 191 17.03 4.33 0.16
N GLU A 192 18.23 3.96 -0.30
CA GLU A 192 18.80 4.40 -1.58
C GLU A 192 18.31 3.54 -2.75
N HIS A 193 17.66 2.42 -2.47
CA HIS A 193 17.04 1.57 -3.47
C HIS A 193 15.61 1.20 -3.08
N VAL A 194 14.77 1.02 -4.10
CA VAL A 194 13.48 0.35 -4.00
C VAL A 194 13.59 -0.99 -4.71
N PHE A 195 13.40 -2.07 -3.96
CA PHE A 195 13.28 -3.41 -4.49
C PHE A 195 11.84 -3.69 -4.91
N VAL A 196 11.70 -4.33 -6.08
CA VAL A 196 10.43 -4.56 -6.74
C VAL A 196 10.29 -6.05 -7.03
N GLY A 197 9.32 -6.70 -6.37
CA GLY A 197 8.97 -8.09 -6.64
C GLY A 197 7.89 -8.15 -7.71
N ASN A 198 8.28 -8.42 -8.95
CA ASN A 198 7.38 -8.67 -10.06
C ASN A 198 6.99 -10.15 -10.05
N GLN A 199 5.70 -10.43 -9.86
CA GLN A 199 5.22 -11.81 -9.89
C GLN A 199 5.24 -12.41 -11.31
N ASN A 200 5.18 -11.58 -12.35
CA ASN A 200 5.22 -12.02 -13.74
C ASN A 200 6.24 -11.23 -14.57
N GLY A 201 6.56 -11.75 -15.76
CA GLY A 201 7.60 -11.21 -16.65
C GLY A 201 8.97 -11.83 -16.41
N THR A 202 9.96 -11.43 -17.21
CA THR A 202 11.31 -12.03 -17.19
C THR A 202 12.09 -11.70 -15.91
N LEU A 203 11.91 -10.51 -15.33
CA LEU A 203 12.66 -10.04 -14.17
C LEU A 203 11.81 -10.12 -12.91
N GLY A 204 12.02 -11.16 -12.10
CA GLY A 204 11.26 -11.39 -10.86
C GLY A 204 11.60 -10.38 -9.76
N LEU A 205 12.88 -10.04 -9.58
CA LEU A 205 13.30 -9.01 -8.64
C LEU A 205 14.10 -7.93 -9.35
N VAL A 206 13.76 -6.68 -9.10
CA VAL A 206 14.43 -5.50 -9.66
C VAL A 206 14.82 -4.55 -8.53
N ALA A 207 16.00 -3.94 -8.63
CA ALA A 207 16.42 -2.85 -7.74
C ALA A 207 16.46 -1.53 -8.53
N LEU A 208 15.61 -0.58 -8.15
CA LEU A 208 15.61 0.78 -8.69
C LEU A 208 16.38 1.70 -7.74
N LYS A 209 17.28 2.52 -8.28
CA LYS A 209 17.97 3.54 -7.48
C LYS A 209 17.02 4.69 -7.16
N ARG A 210 16.99 5.11 -5.91
CA ARG A 210 16.24 6.27 -5.42
C ARG A 210 17.15 7.49 -5.31
N GLY A 211 16.81 8.55 -6.02
CA GLY A 211 17.48 9.84 -6.00
C GLY A 211 17.29 10.58 -4.68
N LYS A 212 18.12 11.61 -4.45
CA LYS A 212 17.98 12.49 -3.27
C LYS A 212 16.69 13.33 -3.30
N ASP A 213 16.16 13.54 -4.50
CA ASP A 213 14.88 14.16 -4.80
C ASP A 213 13.69 13.18 -4.69
N GLY A 214 13.95 11.92 -4.32
CA GLY A 214 12.93 10.88 -4.21
C GLY A 214 12.59 10.19 -5.53
N LYS A 215 13.07 10.68 -6.67
CA LYS A 215 12.77 10.05 -7.96
C LYS A 215 13.38 8.67 -8.07
N LEU A 216 12.73 7.77 -8.80
CA LEU A 216 13.29 6.45 -9.10
C LEU A 216 13.99 6.49 -10.46
N GLY A 217 15.13 5.81 -10.57
CA GLY A 217 15.83 5.69 -11.84
C GLY A 217 14.95 5.06 -12.92
N GLU A 218 14.99 5.62 -14.13
CA GLU A 218 14.23 5.09 -15.28
C GLU A 218 14.62 3.63 -15.61
N THR A 219 15.87 3.27 -15.33
CA THR A 219 16.41 1.92 -15.45
C THR A 219 16.79 1.34 -14.08
N TYR A 220 16.81 0.03 -14.01
CA TYR A 220 17.26 -0.69 -12.81
C TYR A 220 18.77 -0.78 -12.72
N VAL A 221 19.28 -0.86 -11.49
CA VAL A 221 20.72 -1.02 -11.21
C VAL A 221 21.12 -2.48 -10.97
N SER A 222 20.16 -3.35 -10.67
CA SER A 222 20.35 -4.79 -10.52
C SER A 222 19.02 -5.52 -10.68
N SER A 223 19.07 -6.81 -11.05
CA SER A 223 17.89 -7.65 -11.23
C SER A 223 18.20 -9.13 -11.05
N LEU A 224 17.20 -9.92 -10.65
CA LEU A 224 17.20 -11.37 -10.72
C LEU A 224 16.08 -11.86 -11.64
N ASN A 225 16.39 -12.82 -12.50
CA ASN A 225 15.40 -13.43 -13.39
C ASN A 225 14.34 -14.18 -12.58
N ASN A 226 13.11 -14.19 -13.06
CA ASN A 226 11.99 -14.87 -12.40
C ASN A 226 12.25 -16.37 -12.20
N THR A 227 13.02 -17.01 -13.07
CA THR A 227 13.42 -18.42 -12.95
C THR A 227 14.23 -18.73 -11.68
N ASN A 228 14.72 -17.73 -10.95
CA ASN A 228 15.41 -17.92 -9.67
C ASN A 228 14.45 -18.15 -8.48
N PHE A 229 13.15 -17.89 -8.64
CA PHE A 229 12.18 -17.87 -7.53
C PHE A 229 11.24 -19.08 -7.51
N GLY A 230 11.55 -20.12 -8.30
CA GLY A 230 10.79 -21.36 -8.34
C GLY A 230 9.89 -21.45 -9.58
N ASP A 231 8.59 -21.61 -9.37
CA ASP A 231 7.61 -21.83 -10.45
C ASP A 231 7.65 -20.65 -11.45
N PRO A 232 7.94 -20.90 -12.74
CA PRO A 232 8.01 -19.85 -13.75
C PRO A 232 6.69 -19.07 -13.91
N GLU A 233 5.54 -19.64 -13.50
CA GLU A 233 4.24 -18.96 -13.53
C GLU A 233 3.96 -18.11 -12.27
N PHE A 234 4.75 -18.23 -11.22
CA PHE A 234 4.53 -17.54 -9.95
C PHE A 234 5.81 -16.98 -9.36
N GLY A 235 6.21 -15.81 -9.87
CA GLY A 235 7.35 -15.05 -9.38
C GLY A 235 7.22 -14.52 -7.95
N PRO A 236 8.26 -13.83 -7.44
CA PRO A 236 8.29 -13.34 -6.08
C PRO A 236 7.13 -12.37 -5.85
N SER A 237 6.23 -12.76 -4.95
CA SER A 237 5.03 -11.99 -4.60
C SER A 237 5.21 -11.15 -3.32
N PHE A 238 6.32 -11.37 -2.62
CA PHE A 238 6.69 -10.71 -1.38
C PHE A 238 8.17 -10.35 -1.42
N VAL A 239 8.47 -9.09 -1.11
CA VAL A 239 9.80 -8.57 -0.87
C VAL A 239 9.71 -7.74 0.39
N GLN A 240 10.41 -8.16 1.44
CA GLN A 240 10.37 -7.50 2.73
C GLN A 240 11.80 -7.28 3.21
N GLN A 241 12.06 -6.08 3.72
CA GLN A 241 13.26 -5.81 4.49
C GLN A 241 13.18 -6.54 5.83
N LEU A 242 14.13 -7.42 6.10
CA LEU A 242 14.33 -7.99 7.43
C LEU A 242 15.29 -7.09 8.18
N VAL A 243 14.83 -6.46 9.25
CA VAL A 243 15.74 -5.79 10.21
C VAL A 243 16.23 -6.89 11.14
N LEU A 244 17.46 -7.34 10.91
CA LEU A 244 18.16 -8.32 11.76
C LEU A 244 18.70 -7.65 13.04
#